data_AF-A0A395GJF5-F1
#
_entry.id   AF-A0A395GJF5-F1
#
_cell.length_a   1.000
_cell.length_b   1.000
_cell.length_c   1.000
_cell.angle_alpha   90.00
_cell.angle_beta   90.00
_cell.angle_gamma   90.00
#
_symmetry.space_group_name_H-M   'P 1'
#
loop_
_entity.id
_entity.type
_entity.pdbx_description
1 polymer ?
#
loop_
_entity_poly.entity_id
_entity_poly.type
_entity_poly.pdbx_seq_one_letter_code
_entity_poly.pdbx_strand_id
1 'polypeptide(L)'
;MEFRLGDNTAMLSVLLLTSSSLESSTTPNTISRLRQFFLCPASRASKKAIVFLLSEAPFSSASGRYRLEGLVALQVLMVESLPAMLPIIPIAESACLLSSMQEYITNLEAIDIPRRPFQSSAAFAGCSSYP
;
A
#
# COMPACT_ATOMS: atom_id res chain seq x y z
N MET A 1 -1.99 -8.96 -8.80
CA MET A 1 -0.81 -9.81 -9.12
C MET A 1 -0.20 -10.27 -7.81
N GLU A 2 0.40 -11.45 -7.74
CA GLU A 2 1.01 -11.96 -6.49
C GLU A 2 2.49 -12.28 -6.70
N PHE A 3 3.32 -11.88 -5.74
CA PHE A 3 4.76 -12.07 -5.74
C PHE A 3 5.18 -12.85 -4.50
N ARG A 4 6.16 -13.73 -4.60
CA ARG A 4 6.68 -14.49 -3.44
C ARG A 4 7.67 -13.63 -2.65
N LEU A 5 7.56 -13.64 -1.33
CA LEU A 5 8.52 -13.03 -0.38
C LEU A 5 9.55 -14.10 0.02
N GLY A 6 10.75 -14.07 -0.59
CA GLY A 6 11.92 -14.84 -0.13
C GLY A 6 11.68 -16.34 0.18
N ASP A 7 12.38 -16.83 1.21
CA ASP A 7 12.30 -18.21 1.74
C ASP A 7 11.08 -18.45 2.66
N ASN A 8 10.23 -17.45 2.85
CA ASN A 8 9.07 -17.53 3.74
C ASN A 8 7.77 -17.70 2.95
N THR A 9 6.78 -18.33 3.57
CA THR A 9 5.43 -18.61 3.01
C THR A 9 4.60 -17.35 2.70
N ALA A 10 5.20 -16.16 2.77
CA ALA A 10 4.52 -14.89 2.57
C ALA A 10 4.40 -14.53 1.09
N MET A 11 3.26 -13.93 0.73
CA MET A 11 2.98 -13.46 -0.63
C MET A 11 2.67 -11.97 -0.62
N LEU A 12 3.24 -11.20 -1.54
CA LEU A 12 2.84 -9.81 -1.74
C LEU A 12 1.79 -9.76 -2.85
N SER A 13 0.54 -9.54 -2.48
CA SER A 13 -0.52 -9.22 -3.44
C SER A 13 -0.43 -7.73 -3.76
N VAL A 14 -0.41 -7.37 -5.04
CA VAL A 14 -0.35 -5.98 -5.49
C VAL A 14 -1.46 -5.61 -6.47
N LEU A 15 -1.90 -4.37 -6.35
CA LEU A 15 -2.74 -3.68 -7.32
C LEU A 15 -1.89 -2.62 -8.03
N LEU A 16 -1.71 -2.78 -9.34
CA LEU A 16 -1.03 -1.79 -10.17
C LEU A 16 -2.02 -0.71 -10.60
N LEU A 17 -1.65 0.54 -10.34
CA LEU A 17 -2.35 1.74 -10.76
C LEU A 17 -1.39 2.67 -11.49
N THR A 18 -1.96 3.48 -12.36
CA THR A 18 -1.24 4.48 -13.15
C THR A 18 -1.96 5.82 -13.07
N SER A 19 -1.37 6.88 -13.62
CA SER A 19 -1.98 8.21 -13.58
C SER A 19 -3.34 8.25 -14.29
N SER A 20 -3.50 7.53 -15.41
CA SER A 20 -4.79 7.41 -16.12
C SER A 20 -5.89 6.71 -15.30
N SER A 21 -5.52 5.93 -14.27
CA SER A 21 -6.49 5.31 -13.36
C SER A 21 -7.12 6.31 -12.38
N LEU A 22 -6.57 7.52 -12.28
CA LEU A 22 -7.05 8.58 -11.38
C LEU A 22 -7.82 9.68 -12.13
N GLU A 23 -8.00 9.53 -13.45
CA GLU A 23 -8.80 10.45 -14.23
C GLU A 23 -10.28 10.36 -13.84
N SER A 24 -11.00 11.48 -13.86
CA SER A 24 -12.38 11.57 -13.38
C SER A 24 -13.35 10.55 -14.02
N SER A 25 -13.10 10.16 -15.26
CA SER A 25 -13.87 9.14 -15.99
C SER A 25 -13.62 7.71 -15.48
N THR A 26 -12.44 7.44 -14.91
CA THR A 26 -12.00 6.10 -14.46
C THR A 26 -12.00 5.96 -12.93
N THR A 27 -11.99 7.07 -12.19
CA THR A 27 -12.04 7.12 -10.72
C THR A 27 -13.05 6.17 -10.07
N PRO A 28 -14.35 6.12 -10.47
CA PRO A 28 -15.30 5.20 -9.83
C PRO A 28 -14.95 3.71 -10.03
N ASN A 29 -14.35 3.38 -11.18
CA ASN A 29 -13.84 2.03 -11.44
C ASN A 29 -12.63 1.74 -10.53
N THR A 30 -11.71 2.68 -10.41
CA THR A 30 -10.53 2.57 -9.54
C THR A 30 -10.91 2.42 -8.07
N ILE A 31 -11.89 3.18 -7.58
CA ILE A 31 -12.45 3.03 -6.22
C ILE A 31 -12.98 1.62 -6.01
N SER A 32 -13.75 1.09 -6.98
CA SER A 32 -14.30 -0.26 -6.89
C SER A 32 -13.20 -1.31 -6.83
N ARG A 33 -12.16 -1.18 -7.66
CA ARG A 33 -10.98 -2.06 -7.66
C ARG A 33 -10.20 -1.96 -6.35
N LEU A 34 -10.01 -0.76 -5.80
CA LEU A 34 -9.37 -0.53 -4.51
C LEU A 34 -10.12 -1.22 -3.37
N ARG A 35 -11.45 -1.05 -3.31
CA ARG A 35 -12.29 -1.68 -2.29
C ARG A 35 -12.27 -3.20 -2.42
N GLN A 36 -12.42 -3.73 -3.63
CA GLN A 36 -12.34 -5.16 -3.87
C GLN A 36 -10.96 -5.71 -3.48
N PHE A 37 -9.89 -5.02 -3.85
CA PHE A 37 -8.53 -5.42 -3.50
C PHE A 37 -8.31 -5.38 -1.98
N PHE A 38 -8.84 -4.38 -1.28
CA PHE A 38 -8.77 -4.27 0.17
C PHE A 38 -9.56 -5.39 0.86
N LEU A 39 -10.77 -5.68 0.41
CA LEU A 39 -11.68 -6.68 1.01
C LEU A 39 -11.31 -8.12 0.65
N CYS A 40 -10.64 -8.36 -0.49
CA CYS A 40 -10.29 -9.71 -0.93
C CYS A 40 -9.43 -10.40 0.14
N PRO A 41 -9.89 -11.49 0.77
CA PRO A 41 -9.11 -12.16 1.80
C PRO A 41 -7.80 -12.66 1.19
N ALA A 42 -6.71 -12.10 1.67
CA ALA A 42 -5.38 -12.59 1.36
C ALA A 42 -5.16 -13.89 2.16
N SER A 43 -4.41 -14.85 1.62
CA SER A 43 -3.87 -15.98 2.40
C SER A 43 -3.28 -15.48 3.72
N ARG A 44 -3.23 -16.33 4.77
CA ARG A 44 -2.79 -15.93 6.12
C ARG A 44 -1.40 -15.27 6.18
N ALA A 45 -0.59 -15.44 5.14
CA ALA A 45 0.74 -14.86 5.03
C ALA A 45 0.86 -13.78 3.93
N SER A 46 -0.24 -13.33 3.28
CA SER A 46 -0.12 -12.31 2.23
C SER A 46 -0.26 -10.87 2.69
N LYS A 47 0.76 -10.08 2.35
CA LYS A 47 0.81 -8.63 2.49
C LYS A 47 0.18 -7.99 1.25
N LYS A 48 -0.41 -6.81 1.40
CA LYS A 48 -0.99 -6.04 0.28
C LYS A 48 -0.26 -4.73 0.10
N ALA A 49 -0.03 -4.35 -1.15
CA ALA A 49 0.49 -3.04 -1.50
C ALA A 49 -0.13 -2.53 -2.80
N ILE A 50 -0.10 -1.21 -2.99
CA ILE A 50 -0.42 -0.59 -4.26
C ILE A 50 0.88 -0.23 -4.94
N VAL A 51 1.01 -0.64 -6.19
CA VAL A 51 2.13 -0.23 -7.05
C VAL A 51 1.60 0.92 -7.90
N PHE A 52 2.26 2.09 -7.83
CA PHE A 52 1.81 3.27 -8.56
C PHE A 52 2.87 3.72 -9.55
N LEU A 53 2.53 3.72 -10.83
CA LEU A 53 3.42 4.16 -11.90
C LEU A 53 3.36 5.68 -12.06
N LEU A 54 4.51 6.33 -11.83
CA LEU A 54 4.64 7.80 -11.86
C LEU A 54 4.72 8.37 -13.27
N SER A 55 5.17 7.57 -14.25
CA SER A 55 5.19 7.94 -15.66
C SER A 55 4.76 6.78 -16.55
N GLU A 56 3.74 7.01 -17.36
CA GLU A 56 3.30 6.05 -18.38
C GLU A 56 4.12 6.15 -19.67
N ALA A 57 4.70 7.33 -19.94
CA ALA A 57 5.61 7.52 -21.06
C ALA A 57 7.05 7.18 -20.65
N PRO A 58 7.83 6.47 -21.49
CA PRO A 58 9.28 6.35 -21.31
C PRO A 58 9.86 7.76 -21.25
N PHE A 59 10.73 8.02 -20.27
CA PHE A 59 11.37 9.33 -20.16
C PHE A 59 12.29 9.56 -21.37
N SER A 60 11.77 10.22 -22.40
CA SER A 60 12.58 10.71 -23.52
C SER A 60 13.36 11.98 -23.16
N SER A 61 13.10 12.55 -21.99
CA SER A 61 13.74 13.76 -21.49
C SER A 61 14.14 13.63 -20.03
N ALA A 62 15.45 13.74 -19.80
CA ALA A 62 16.18 13.64 -18.54
C ALA A 62 15.92 14.80 -17.57
N SER A 63 14.67 15.24 -17.37
CA SER A 63 14.41 16.22 -16.30
C SER A 63 14.37 15.56 -14.91
N GLY A 64 14.17 14.24 -14.84
CA GLY A 64 14.08 13.49 -13.57
C GLY A 64 12.90 13.91 -12.69
N ARG A 65 11.97 14.75 -13.21
CA ARG A 65 10.84 15.28 -12.45
C ARG A 65 9.67 14.30 -12.53
N TYR A 66 9.39 13.63 -11.43
CA TYR A 66 8.17 12.84 -11.26
C TYR A 66 7.00 13.76 -10.89
N ARG A 67 5.85 13.58 -11.54
CA ARG A 67 4.62 14.28 -11.15
C ARG A 67 4.07 13.62 -9.88
N LEU A 68 4.36 14.22 -8.73
CA LEU A 68 3.85 13.78 -7.42
C LEU A 68 2.34 13.96 -7.27
N GLU A 69 1.72 14.76 -8.15
CA GLU A 69 0.28 15.02 -8.20
C GLU A 69 -0.54 13.73 -8.18
N GLY A 70 -0.11 12.71 -8.95
CA GLY A 70 -0.79 11.41 -9.00
C GLY A 70 -0.71 10.63 -7.69
N LEU A 71 0.42 10.70 -6.97
CA LEU A 71 0.55 10.06 -5.66
C LEU A 71 -0.36 10.70 -4.62
N VAL A 72 -0.40 12.04 -4.59
CA VAL A 72 -1.26 12.77 -3.67
C VAL A 72 -2.73 12.47 -3.97
N ALA A 73 -3.13 12.48 -5.25
CA ALA A 73 -4.48 12.14 -5.65
C ALA A 73 -4.87 10.70 -5.25
N LEU A 74 -3.95 9.73 -5.40
CA LEU A 74 -4.17 8.36 -4.93
C LEU A 74 -4.34 8.30 -3.41
N GLN A 75 -3.52 9.01 -2.64
CA GLN A 75 -3.62 9.04 -1.18
C GLN A 75 -4.97 9.60 -0.72
N VAL A 76 -5.41 10.72 -1.30
CA VAL A 76 -6.73 11.31 -1.03
C VAL A 76 -7.83 10.30 -1.35
N LEU A 77 -7.77 9.69 -2.54
CA LEU A 77 -8.75 8.70 -2.97
C LEU A 77 -8.85 7.51 -2.00
N MET A 78 -7.70 7.03 -1.49
CA MET A 78 -7.66 5.93 -0.52
C MET A 78 -8.23 6.33 0.83
N VAL A 79 -7.93 7.52 1.32
CA VAL A 79 -8.48 8.03 2.59
C VAL A 79 -10.00 8.16 2.51
N GLU A 80 -10.52 8.60 1.37
CA GLU A 80 -11.97 8.74 1.17
C GLU A 80 -12.67 7.39 0.93
N SER A 81 -11.97 6.40 0.37
CA SER A 81 -12.60 5.18 -0.15
C SER A 81 -12.37 3.92 0.67
N LEU A 82 -11.32 3.89 1.50
CA LEU A 82 -10.88 2.71 2.25
C LEU A 82 -10.88 2.98 3.76
N PRO A 83 -11.14 1.95 4.58
CA PRO A 83 -11.09 2.10 6.04
C PRO A 83 -9.66 2.20 6.59
N ALA A 84 -8.65 1.81 5.81
CA ALA A 84 -7.24 1.95 6.16
C ALA A 84 -6.37 2.13 4.91
N MET A 85 -5.27 2.89 5.05
CA MET A 85 -4.31 3.07 3.96
C MET A 85 -3.50 1.81 3.72
N LEU A 86 -3.28 1.49 2.45
CA LEU A 86 -2.35 0.48 1.99
C LEU A 86 -0.99 1.13 1.67
N PRO A 87 0.13 0.41 1.84
CA PRO A 87 1.43 0.92 1.44
C PRO A 87 1.47 1.13 -0.08
N ILE A 88 2.07 2.24 -0.50
CA ILE A 88 2.24 2.61 -1.90
C ILE A 88 3.72 2.43 -2.26
N ILE A 89 4.00 1.64 -3.29
CA ILE A 89 5.31 1.46 -3.89
C ILE A 89 5.35 2.34 -5.15
N PRO A 90 6.01 3.52 -5.08
CA PRO A 90 6.13 4.38 -6.24
C PRO A 90 7.12 3.80 -7.24
N ILE A 91 6.71 3.70 -8.50
CA ILE A 91 7.53 3.20 -9.60
C ILE A 91 7.78 4.35 -10.57
N ALA A 92 9.05 4.71 -10.73
CA ALA A 92 9.48 5.75 -11.67
C ALA A 92 9.01 5.43 -13.11
N GLU A 93 9.35 4.23 -13.58
CA GLU A 93 9.06 3.73 -14.93
C GLU A 93 8.80 2.22 -14.90
N SER A 94 8.07 1.71 -15.88
CA SER A 94 7.69 0.29 -15.95
C SER A 94 8.91 -0.65 -15.98
N ALA A 95 10.04 -0.22 -16.52
CA ALA A 95 11.29 -0.98 -16.53
C ALA A 95 11.85 -1.26 -15.11
N CYS A 96 11.59 -0.37 -14.15
CA CYS A 96 12.03 -0.52 -12.76
C CYS A 96 11.06 -1.32 -11.90
N LEU A 97 9.93 -1.79 -12.43
CA LEU A 97 8.86 -2.38 -11.64
C LEU A 97 9.35 -3.59 -10.83
N LEU A 98 10.01 -4.56 -11.48
CA LEU A 98 10.48 -5.76 -10.80
C LEU A 98 11.56 -5.44 -9.76
N SER A 99 12.54 -4.59 -10.09
CA SER A 99 13.62 -4.21 -9.17
C SER A 99 13.07 -3.49 -7.93
N SER A 100 12.14 -2.55 -8.11
CA SER A 100 11.55 -1.79 -7.01
C SER A 100 10.68 -2.68 -6.10
N MET A 101 9.98 -3.64 -6.70
CA MET A 101 9.21 -4.62 -5.93
C MET A 101 10.12 -5.54 -5.13
N GLN A 102 11.22 -6.02 -5.72
CA GLN A 102 12.20 -6.85 -5.03
C GLN A 102 12.86 -6.10 -3.87
N GLU A 103 13.20 -4.83 -4.05
CA GLU A 103 13.74 -3.97 -2.99
C GLU A 103 12.72 -3.81 -1.85
N TYR A 104 11.46 -3.51 -2.17
CA TYR A 104 10.40 -3.41 -1.17
C TYR A 104 10.19 -4.72 -0.38
N ILE A 105 10.22 -5.85 -1.09
CA ILE A 105 10.14 -7.19 -0.51
C ILE A 105 11.30 -7.44 0.46
N THR A 106 12.53 -7.14 0.03
CA THR A 106 13.74 -7.33 0.84
C THR A 106 13.70 -6.46 2.10
N ASN A 107 13.30 -5.20 1.96
CA ASN A 107 13.14 -4.29 3.09
C ASN A 107 12.04 -4.75 4.06
N LEU A 108 10.95 -5.33 3.56
CA LEU A 108 9.88 -5.88 4.40
C LEU A 108 10.31 -7.11 5.22
N GLU A 109 11.29 -7.88 4.75
CA GLU A 109 11.87 -9.02 5.46
C GLU A 109 12.89 -8.57 6.50
N ALA A 110 13.63 -7.49 6.22
CA ALA A 110 14.55 -6.89 7.19
C ALA A 110 13.84 -6.19 8.36
N ILE A 111 12.59 -5.75 8.16
CA ILE A 111 11.77 -5.10 9.18
C ILE A 111 11.02 -6.18 9.98
N ASP A 112 11.77 -6.96 10.77
CA ASP A 112 11.23 -7.75 11.88
C ASP A 112 10.80 -6.77 12.99
N ILE A 113 9.62 -6.16 12.83
CA ILE A 113 9.07 -5.23 13.83
C ILE A 113 8.80 -6.06 15.09
N PRO A 114 9.39 -5.74 16.26
CA PRO A 114 8.92 -6.29 17.52
C PRO A 114 7.47 -5.84 17.67
N ARG A 115 6.51 -6.76 17.53
CA ARG A 115 5.11 -6.54 17.91
C ARG A 115 5.12 -6.16 19.38
N ARG A 116 5.14 -4.86 19.70
CA ARG A 116 4.76 -4.42 21.03
C ARG A 116 3.31 -4.85 21.21
N PRO A 117 2.98 -5.68 22.21
CA PRO A 117 1.60 -5.93 22.54
C PRO A 117 0.98 -4.57 22.83
N PHE A 118 -0.18 -4.30 22.24
CA PHE A 118 -1.10 -3.28 22.72
C PHE A 118 -1.31 -3.56 24.21
N GLN A 119 -0.56 -2.87 25.07
CA GLN A 119 -0.87 -2.81 26.48
C GLN A 119 -2.13 -1.96 26.55
N SER A 120 -3.28 -2.64 26.65
CA SER A 120 -4.49 -2.03 27.19
C SER A 120 -4.10 -1.32 28.47
N SER A 121 -4.10 0.01 28.42
CA SER A 121 -3.94 0.83 29.61
C SER A 121 -5.15 0.57 30.49
N ALA A 122 -4.97 -0.27 31.51
CA ALA A 122 -5.96 -0.48 32.55
C ALA A 122 -6.14 0.84 33.28
N ALA A 123 -7.24 1.54 33.02
CA ALA A 123 -7.66 2.65 33.83
C ALA A 123 -8.12 2.10 35.19
N PHE A 124 -7.32 2.37 36.22
CA PHE A 124 -7.68 2.27 37.62
C PHE A 124 -8.99 3.04 37.86
N ALA A 125 -10.06 2.33 38.20
CA ALA A 125 -11.22 2.92 38.86
C ALA A 125 -11.27 2.34 40.28
N GLY A 126 -10.58 3.00 41.20
CA GLY A 126 -10.83 2.85 42.61
C GLY A 126 -12.16 3.53 42.94
N CYS A 127 -13.12 2.76 43.44
CA CYS A 127 -14.19 3.30 44.28
C CYS A 127 -14.13 2.60 45.62
N SER A 128 -13.75 3.41 46.60
CA SER A 128 -13.62 3.12 48.01
C SER A 128 -14.99 3.06 48.69
N SER A 129 -15.14 2.05 49.54
CA SER A 129 -15.88 1.96 50.81
C SER A 129 -17.34 2.40 50.93
N TYR A 130 -18.13 1.42 51.34
CA TYR A 130 -19.36 1.46 52.15
C TYR A 130 -19.31 2.51 53.28
N PRO A 131 -20.49 3.00 53.70
CA PRO A 131 -21.17 2.37 54.85
C PRO A 131 -22.57 1.84 54.56
#